data_AF-A0A976JMA5-F1
#
_entry.id   AF-A0A976JMA5-F1
#
_cell.length_a   1.000
_cell.length_b   1.000
_cell.length_c   1.000
_cell.angle_alpha   90.00
_cell.angle_beta   90.00
_cell.angle_gamma   90.00
#
_symmetry.space_group_name_H-M   'P 1'
#
loop_
_entity.id
_entity.type
_entity.pdbx_description
1 polymer ?
#
loop_
_entity_poly.entity_id
_entity_poly.type
_entity_poly.pdbx_seq_one_letter_code
_entity_poly.pdbx_strand_id
1 'polypeptide(L)'
;MPYIWEYHPLEDLQKMAQSEYLKGISLPYDLLEDYQASGKFHQFVAEFLKSLSRGGARKNISLGLKCNWKSDFFPSLNEFLVFEYLQLPVDSTIEESYRHISPDLVKSSVVEMRKTFTL
;
A
#
# COMPACT_ATOMS: atom_id res chain seq x y z
N MET A 1 -0.77 7.32 20.37
CA MET A 1 -1.38 8.07 19.23
C MET A 1 -1.71 7.06 18.14
N PRO A 2 -2.82 7.22 17.42
CA PRO A 2 -3.14 6.33 16.30
C PRO A 2 -2.09 6.40 15.19
N TYR A 3 -1.78 5.29 14.55
CA TYR A 3 -0.73 5.21 13.52
C TYR A 3 -1.10 4.30 12.35
N ILE A 4 -0.43 4.55 11.22
CA ILE A 4 -0.38 3.65 10.07
C ILE A 4 0.95 2.91 10.16
N TRP A 5 0.91 1.59 10.00
CA TRP A 5 2.10 0.76 10.02
C TRP A 5 2.45 0.33 8.60
N GLU A 6 3.71 0.50 8.22
CA GLU A 6 4.22 -0.03 6.97
C GLU A 6 4.57 -1.51 7.16
N TYR A 7 3.95 -2.38 6.36
CA TYR A 7 4.17 -3.81 6.46
C TYR A 7 5.60 -4.18 6.05
N HIS A 8 6.23 -5.03 6.85
CA HIS A 8 7.51 -5.65 6.52
C HIS A 8 7.44 -7.17 6.74
N PRO A 9 7.96 -8.02 5.82
CA PRO A 9 7.86 -9.48 5.93
C PRO A 9 8.52 -10.09 7.17
N LEU A 10 9.49 -9.40 7.76
CA LEU A 10 10.20 -9.86 8.97
C LEU A 10 9.47 -9.51 10.27
N GLU A 11 8.39 -8.74 10.21
CA GLU A 11 7.65 -8.29 11.38
C GLU A 11 6.40 -9.15 11.63
N ASP A 12 6.00 -9.26 12.90
CA ASP A 12 4.85 -10.07 13.30
C ASP A 12 3.54 -9.31 13.04
N LEU A 13 2.94 -9.59 11.89
CA LEU A 13 1.65 -9.03 11.48
C LEU A 13 0.53 -9.26 12.51
N GLN A 14 0.49 -10.41 13.19
CA GLN A 14 -0.60 -10.70 14.14
C GLN A 14 -0.46 -9.83 15.38
N LYS A 15 0.76 -9.71 15.90
CA LYS A 15 1.07 -8.82 17.02
C LYS A 15 0.75 -7.37 16.68
N MET A 16 1.10 -6.93 15.47
CA MET A 16 0.81 -5.56 15.03
C MET A 16 -0.69 -5.32 14.87
N ALA A 17 -1.43 -6.28 14.29
CA ALA A 17 -2.88 -6.21 14.12
C ALA A 17 -3.66 -6.11 15.44
N GLN A 18 -3.09 -6.61 16.54
CA GLN A 18 -3.66 -6.54 17.88
C GLN A 18 -3.41 -5.20 18.59
N SER A 19 -2.54 -4.35 18.05
CA SER A 19 -2.23 -3.06 18.66
C SER A 19 -3.45 -2.14 18.71
N GLU A 20 -3.74 -1.61 19.89
CA GLU A 20 -4.90 -0.75 20.13
C GLU A 20 -4.94 0.50 19.24
N TYR A 21 -3.76 1.01 18.89
CA TYR A 21 -3.61 2.27 18.15
C TYR A 21 -3.38 2.07 16.65
N LEU A 22 -3.34 0.83 16.16
CA LEU A 22 -3.22 0.58 14.73
C LEU A 22 -4.50 1.01 14.02
N LYS A 23 -4.37 1.96 13.09
CA LYS A 23 -5.47 2.44 12.25
C LYS A 23 -5.42 1.92 10.82
N GLY A 24 -4.24 1.63 10.32
CA GLY A 24 -4.08 1.18 8.95
C GLY A 24 -2.76 0.47 8.71
N ILE A 25 -2.72 -0.30 7.64
CA ILE A 25 -1.55 -1.02 7.17
C ILE A 25 -1.24 -0.52 5.77
N SER A 26 -0.02 -0.07 5.55
CA SER A 26 0.49 0.36 4.27
C SER A 26 1.34 -0.76 3.68
N LEU A 27 0.92 -1.33 2.55
CA LEU A 27 1.66 -2.37 1.84
C LEU A 27 2.62 -1.73 0.82
N PRO A 28 3.93 -2.00 0.87
CA PRO A 28 4.85 -1.55 -0.17
C PRO A 28 4.56 -2.25 -1.50
N TYR A 29 4.38 -1.48 -2.58
CA TYR A 29 4.09 -2.02 -3.90
C TYR A 29 5.22 -2.89 -4.45
N ASP A 30 6.47 -2.46 -4.29
CA ASP A 30 7.66 -3.20 -4.75
C ASP A 30 7.69 -4.63 -4.19
N LEU A 31 7.25 -4.81 -2.94
CA LEU A 31 7.13 -6.13 -2.33
C LEU A 31 6.02 -6.99 -2.99
N LEU A 32 4.88 -6.38 -3.33
CA LEU A 32 3.78 -7.07 -4.01
C LEU A 32 4.19 -7.44 -5.43
N GLU A 33 4.95 -6.59 -6.10
CA GLU A 33 5.52 -6.84 -7.41
C GLU A 33 6.50 -8.02 -7.37
N ASP A 34 7.40 -8.07 -6.38
CA ASP A 34 8.30 -9.21 -6.17
C ASP A 34 7.54 -10.51 -5.94
N TYR A 35 6.46 -10.48 -5.16
CA TYR A 35 5.60 -11.65 -4.97
C TYR A 35 4.88 -12.05 -6.26
N GLN A 36 4.45 -11.09 -7.07
CA GLN A 36 3.79 -11.36 -8.34
C GLN A 36 4.78 -11.97 -9.34
N ALA A 37 5.98 -11.40 -9.47
CA ALA A 37 7.04 -11.88 -10.34
C ALA A 37 7.51 -13.29 -9.96
N SER A 38 7.51 -13.61 -8.66
CA SER A 38 7.87 -14.94 -8.16
C SER A 38 6.71 -15.94 -8.13
N GLY A 39 5.50 -15.56 -8.57
CA GLY A 39 4.30 -16.41 -8.56
C GLY A 39 3.73 -16.70 -7.16
N LYS A 40 4.15 -15.94 -6.14
CA LYS A 40 3.77 -16.12 -4.73
C LYS A 40 2.71 -15.13 -4.24
N PHE A 41 2.30 -14.17 -5.09
CA PHE A 41 1.35 -13.12 -4.70
C PHE A 41 0.04 -13.66 -4.13
N HIS A 42 -0.58 -14.64 -4.79
CA HIS A 42 -1.84 -15.21 -4.32
C HIS A 42 -1.70 -15.89 -2.95
N GLN A 43 -0.61 -16.62 -2.74
CA GLN A 43 -0.30 -17.24 -1.45
C GLN A 43 -0.11 -16.17 -0.37
N PHE A 44 0.65 -15.12 -0.67
CA PHE A 44 0.86 -13.99 0.23
C PHE A 44 -0.47 -13.35 0.64
N VAL A 45 -1.34 -13.01 -0.31
CA VAL A 45 -2.65 -12.40 -0.01
C VAL A 45 -3.46 -13.29 0.93
N ALA A 46 -3.55 -14.59 0.64
CA ALA A 46 -4.31 -15.53 1.45
C ALA A 46 -3.76 -15.60 2.89
N GLU A 47 -2.45 -15.68 3.05
CA GLU A 47 -1.79 -15.73 4.36
C GLU A 47 -1.90 -14.40 5.12
N PHE A 48 -1.77 -13.28 4.42
CA PHE A 48 -1.92 -11.92 4.96
C PHE A 48 -3.32 -11.69 5.52
N LEU A 49 -4.37 -11.91 4.71
CA LEU A 49 -5.77 -11.74 5.13
C LEU A 49 -6.15 -12.72 6.26
N LYS A 50 -5.64 -13.95 6.21
CA LYS A 50 -5.84 -14.94 7.29
C LYS A 50 -5.16 -14.50 8.59
N SER A 51 -3.97 -13.92 8.51
CA SER A 51 -3.26 -13.42 9.69
C SER A 51 -3.94 -12.19 10.29
N LEU A 52 -4.43 -11.28 9.45
CA LEU A 52 -5.23 -10.13 9.89
C LEU A 52 -6.50 -10.54 10.61
N SER A 53 -7.27 -11.48 10.04
CA SER A 53 -8.51 -11.95 10.67
C SER A 53 -8.26 -12.67 12.00
N ARG A 54 -7.17 -13.45 12.12
CA ARG A 54 -6.75 -14.11 13.36
C ARG A 54 -6.22 -13.16 14.43
N GLY A 55 -5.56 -12.08 14.02
CA GLY A 55 -5.08 -11.03 14.90
C GLY A 55 -6.20 -10.28 15.63
N GLY A 56 -7.47 -10.65 15.44
CA GLY A 56 -8.60 -9.95 16.04
C GLY A 56 -8.69 -8.52 15.54
N ALA A 57 -8.21 -8.27 14.30
CA ALA A 57 -8.24 -6.97 13.66
C ALA A 57 -9.61 -6.33 13.92
N ARG A 58 -9.59 -5.21 14.65
CA ARG A 58 -10.80 -4.40 14.83
C ARG A 58 -11.35 -4.10 13.43
N LYS A 59 -12.67 -4.09 13.27
CA LYS A 59 -13.38 -3.99 11.96
C LYS A 59 -13.00 -2.77 11.08
N ASN A 60 -12.05 -1.92 11.49
CA ASN A 60 -11.74 -0.63 10.88
C ASN A 60 -10.22 -0.42 10.64
N ILE A 61 -9.42 -1.48 10.40
CA ILE A 61 -8.04 -1.29 9.94
C ILE A 61 -8.07 -1.01 8.44
N SER A 62 -7.66 0.19 8.04
CA SER A 62 -7.61 0.59 6.64
C SER A 62 -6.39 0.00 5.92
N LEU A 63 -6.59 -0.54 4.73
CA LEU A 63 -5.49 -1.00 3.89
C LEU A 63 -5.07 0.10 2.93
N GLY A 64 -3.79 0.42 2.88
CA GLY A 64 -3.22 1.36 1.92
C GLY A 64 -2.10 0.73 1.12
N LEU A 65 -1.80 1.34 -0.02
CA LEU A 65 -0.70 0.95 -0.88
C LEU A 65 0.35 2.06 -0.89
N LYS A 66 1.59 1.74 -0.54
CA LYS A 66 2.73 2.63 -0.72
C LYS A 66 3.37 2.35 -2.07
N CYS A 67 3.38 3.33 -2.96
CA CYS A 67 3.88 3.18 -4.31
C CYS A 67 4.56 4.47 -4.79
N ASN A 68 5.35 4.36 -5.84
CA ASN A 68 5.98 5.50 -6.50
C ASN A 68 5.06 6.07 -7.59
N TRP A 69 5.30 7.33 -7.98
CA TRP A 69 4.49 8.05 -8.96
C TRP A 69 4.39 7.39 -10.34
N LYS A 70 5.36 6.53 -10.67
CA LYS A 70 5.47 5.83 -11.95
C LYS A 70 5.28 4.32 -11.84
N SER A 71 4.72 3.85 -10.73
CA SER A 71 4.48 2.42 -10.53
C SER A 71 3.50 1.89 -11.58
N ASP A 72 3.84 0.78 -12.23
CA ASP A 72 2.99 0.11 -13.21
C ASP A 72 2.27 -1.06 -12.54
N PHE A 73 1.04 -0.83 -12.09
CA PHE A 73 0.31 -1.81 -11.28
C PHE A 73 -0.14 -3.01 -12.12
N PHE A 74 0.27 -4.21 -11.71
CA PHE A 74 -0.19 -5.44 -12.34
C PHE A 74 -1.72 -5.63 -12.16
N PRO A 75 -2.43 -6.18 -13.17
CA PRO A 75 -3.91 -6.18 -13.19
C PRO A 75 -4.59 -6.84 -11.99
N SER A 76 -4.05 -7.96 -11.51
CA SER A 76 -4.66 -8.73 -10.41
C SER A 76 -4.56 -8.05 -9.04
N LEU A 77 -3.79 -6.97 -8.90
CA LEU A 77 -3.58 -6.30 -7.61
C LEU A 77 -4.92 -5.89 -6.96
N ASN A 78 -5.78 -5.23 -7.76
CA ASN A 78 -7.06 -4.69 -7.31
C ASN A 78 -8.18 -5.75 -7.24
N GLU A 79 -7.96 -6.93 -7.81
CA GLU A 79 -8.91 -8.05 -7.71
C GLU A 79 -8.84 -8.72 -6.33
N PHE A 80 -7.65 -8.72 -5.73
CA PHE A 80 -7.37 -9.43 -4.48
C PHE A 80 -7.31 -8.52 -3.25
N LEU A 81 -6.94 -7.25 -3.42
CA LEU A 81 -6.81 -6.28 -2.34
C LEU A 81 -7.55 -5.00 -2.70
N VAL A 82 -8.36 -4.51 -1.76
CA VAL A 82 -9.03 -3.21 -1.87
C VAL A 82 -8.28 -2.21 -1.00
N PHE A 83 -7.70 -1.19 -1.63
CA PHE A 83 -6.96 -0.14 -0.94
C PHE A 83 -7.84 1.08 -0.73
N GLU A 84 -7.88 1.57 0.51
CA GLU A 84 -8.62 2.77 0.91
C GLU A 84 -7.83 4.06 0.69
N TYR A 85 -6.50 3.96 0.60
CA TYR A 85 -5.63 5.10 0.35
C TYR A 85 -4.33 4.69 -0.34
N LEU A 86 -3.71 5.67 -1.02
CA LEU A 86 -2.37 5.55 -1.58
C LEU A 86 -1.41 6.41 -0.76
N GLN A 87 -0.23 5.87 -0.48
CA GLN A 87 0.88 6.58 0.14
C GLN A 87 1.95 6.81 -0.94
N LEU A 88 2.03 8.05 -1.42
CA LEU A 88 2.94 8.46 -2.48
C LEU A 88 4.11 9.25 -1.86
N PRO A 89 5.31 8.65 -1.75
CA PRO A 89 6.49 9.37 -1.29
C PRO A 89 6.82 10.52 -2.25
N VAL A 90 7.34 11.62 -1.72
CA VAL A 90 7.91 12.67 -2.56
C VAL A 90 9.24 12.18 -3.12
N ASP A 91 9.41 12.27 -4.44
CA ASP A 91 10.63 11.89 -5.13
C ASP A 91 10.91 12.85 -6.31
N SER A 92 12.01 12.62 -7.02
CA SER A 92 12.45 13.42 -8.17
C SER A 92 11.49 13.42 -9.36
N THR A 93 10.41 12.64 -9.34
CA THR A 93 9.40 12.65 -10.41
C THR A 93 8.39 13.77 -10.25
N ILE A 94 8.19 14.27 -9.03
CA ILE A 94 7.29 15.38 -8.71
C ILE A 94 7.99 16.59 -8.12
N GLU A 95 9.27 16.47 -7.77
CA GLU A 95 10.11 17.59 -7.36
C GLU A 95 10.75 18.29 -8.56
N GLU A 96 10.59 19.61 -8.63
CA GLU A 96 11.33 20.47 -9.58
C GLU A 96 12.70 20.90 -9.01
N SER A 97 12.78 21.02 -7.69
CA SER A 97 14.01 21.27 -6.95
C SER A 97 13.85 20.77 -5.50
N TYR A 98 14.93 20.73 -4.72
CA TYR A 98 14.90 20.20 -3.36
C TYR A 98 13.80 20.86 -2.52
N ARG A 99 12.80 20.07 -2.08
CA ARG A 99 11.59 20.51 -1.35
C ARG A 99 10.62 21.40 -2.13
N HIS A 100 10.79 21.53 -3.44
CA HIS A 100 9.83 22.21 -4.31
C HIS A 100 9.06 21.17 -5.13
N ILE A 101 7.85 20.88 -4.66
CA ILE A 101 6.91 19.99 -5.34
C ILE A 101 6.21 20.78 -6.45
N SER A 102 6.23 20.26 -7.66
CA SER A 102 5.49 20.82 -8.79
C SER A 102 4.01 20.44 -8.71
N PRO A 103 3.09 21.41 -8.59
CA PRO A 103 1.65 21.12 -8.58
C PRO A 103 1.16 20.48 -9.88
N ASP A 104 1.77 20.85 -11.01
CA ASP A 104 1.39 20.35 -12.33
C ASP A 104 1.80 18.88 -12.50
N LEU A 105 3.03 18.51 -12.08
CA LEU A 105 3.48 17.12 -12.12
C LEU A 105 2.63 16.22 -11.22
N VAL A 106 2.34 16.67 -9.99
CA VAL A 106 1.44 15.95 -9.08
C VAL A 106 0.08 15.74 -9.72
N LYS A 107 -0.51 16.79 -10.31
CA LYS A 107 -1.83 16.71 -10.94
C LYS A 107 -1.84 15.72 -12.10
N SER A 108 -0.83 15.73 -12.98
CA SER A 108 -0.75 14.77 -14.08
C SER A 108 -0.67 13.33 -13.58
N SER A 109 0.19 13.05 -12.60
CA SER A 109 0.38 11.68 -12.09
C SER A 109 -0.83 11.17 -11.33
N VAL A 110 -1.54 12.02 -10.57
CA VAL A 110 -2.79 11.63 -9.90
C VAL A 110 -3.89 11.27 -10.92
N VAL A 111 -3.99 12.00 -12.04
CA VAL A 111 -4.97 11.68 -13.10
C VAL A 111 -4.69 10.31 -13.72
N GLU A 112 -3.43 9.95 -13.91
CA GLU A 112 -3.05 8.63 -14.43
C GLU A 112 -3.38 7.53 -13.42
N MET A 113 -3.02 7.70 -12.15
CA MET A 113 -3.31 6.71 -11.10
C MET A 113 -4.81 6.44 -10.90
N ARG A 114 -5.65 7.47 -11.04
CA ARG A 114 -7.12 7.31 -10.96
C ARG A 114 -7.69 6.44 -12.06
N LYS A 115 -6.99 6.23 -13.18
CA LYS A 115 -7.43 5.29 -14.22
C LYS A 115 -7.21 3.84 -13.79
N THR A 116 -6.23 3.61 -12.92
CA THR A 116 -5.82 2.27 -12.47
C THR A 116 -6.55 1.85 -11.19
N PHE A 117 -6.78 2.79 -10.28
CA PHE A 117 -7.59 2.56 -9.08
C PHE A 117 -8.90 3.32 -9.19
N THR A 118 -10.02 2.59 -9.20
CA THR A 118 -11.37 3.15 -9.04
C THR A 118 -11.55 3.57 -7.58
N LEU A 119 -10.84 4.62 -7.16
CA LEU A 119 -10.99 5.26 -5.85
C LEU A 119 -12.15 6.25 -5.84
#